data_AF-A0AAU2LF07-F1
#
_entry.id   AF-A0AAU2LF07-F1
#
_cell.length_a   1.000
_cell.length_b   1.000
_cell.length_c   1.000
_cell.angle_alpha   90.00
_cell.angle_beta   90.00
_cell.angle_gamma   90.00
#
_symmetry.space_group_name_H-M   'P 1'
#
loop_
_entity.id
_entity.type
_entity.pdbx_description
1 polymer ?
#
loop_
_entity_poly.entity_id
_entity_poly.type
_entity_poly.pdbx_seq_one_letter_code
_entity_poly.pdbx_strand_id
1 'polypeptide(L)'
;MLSVVNEDGTIEAGSLIDEIVREGARRMLAAALEAEVDQYIAELAGQRDKAGRRLVVRNGRHRPRTVTTAAGPVEVAVPRVNDKRVDEETGERKRFSSKILAPWCRKSPKVSEVLPLLYLHGLSSGDFVPAMEQFLGSAAGLSPATVTRLTKQWTADHAEFQRRDLAESDYVYVWADGVHPKIRLSQTHSCLLVLMGVRVDGTKELIAIAEGLRESTESWADLLRDCRRRGMTDPMLVVGDGAMGLWRALAEVFPQARHQRCWVHKTRNVMNALPKSAQPGARAVLQEIYNAEDRAHAEKAVTAFEKTYGAKWPKATKKITGEVDELLAFYDFPAEHRVHLRTTNPIESTFSTVKLRTKVTRGAGSPAAALAMVFKLVESAQARWRAVTAPHLVALVRAGARFENGHLMERPEGKAA
;
A
#
# COMPACT_ATOMS: atom_id res chain seq x y z
N MET A 1 -41.21 5.94 8.40
CA MET A 1 -40.07 6.24 9.27
C MET A 1 -40.67 6.97 10.47
N LEU A 2 -40.82 6.29 11.61
CA LEU A 2 -41.47 6.87 12.80
C LEU A 2 -40.48 7.81 13.48
N SER A 3 -40.73 9.12 13.45
CA SER A 3 -40.01 10.11 14.24
C SER A 3 -40.80 10.37 15.53
N VAL A 4 -40.16 10.17 16.68
CA VAL A 4 -40.70 10.60 17.98
C VAL A 4 -40.39 12.09 18.10
N VAL A 5 -41.43 12.91 18.18
CA VAL A 5 -41.35 14.37 18.39
C VAL A 5 -41.73 14.61 19.85
N ASN A 6 -40.88 15.31 20.60
CA ASN A 6 -41.18 15.74 21.97
C ASN A 6 -42.19 16.90 21.95
N GLU A 7 -42.89 17.14 23.07
CA GLU A 7 -43.95 18.14 23.21
C GLU A 7 -43.51 19.59 22.91
N ASP A 8 -42.19 19.87 22.87
CA ASP A 8 -41.61 21.18 22.57
C ASP A 8 -41.21 21.38 21.10
N GLY A 9 -41.46 20.39 20.23
CA GLY A 9 -41.18 20.49 18.79
C GLY A 9 -39.70 20.46 18.40
N THR A 10 -38.81 20.15 19.34
CA THR A 10 -37.38 19.97 19.03
C THR A 10 -37.10 18.55 18.53
N ILE A 11 -36.33 18.44 17.45
CA ILE A 11 -35.77 17.17 16.98
C ILE A 11 -34.40 17.04 17.65
N GLU A 12 -34.28 16.16 18.65
CA GLU A 12 -32.98 15.80 19.20
C GLU A 12 -32.17 15.18 18.05
N ALA A 13 -31.06 15.83 17.68
CA ALA A 13 -30.18 15.36 16.62
C ALA A 13 -29.34 14.18 17.14
N GLY A 14 -30.00 13.04 17.37
CA GLY A 14 -29.38 11.83 17.88
C GLY A 14 -30.30 10.63 17.67
N SER A 15 -29.74 9.54 17.12
CA SER A 15 -30.39 8.24 17.21
C SER A 15 -30.38 7.83 18.68
N LEU A 16 -31.55 7.50 19.27
CA LEU A 16 -31.65 7.00 20.64
C LEU A 16 -30.71 5.81 20.90
N ILE A 17 -30.47 4.99 19.88
CA ILE A 17 -29.50 3.89 19.93
C ILE A 17 -28.08 4.43 20.16
N ASP A 18 -27.69 5.47 19.45
CA ASP A 18 -26.33 6.04 19.54
C ASP A 18 -26.10 6.75 20.88
N GLU A 19 -27.14 7.34 21.48
CA GLU A 19 -27.09 7.90 22.82
C GLU A 19 -26.89 6.81 23.88
N ILE A 20 -27.64 5.71 23.78
CA ILE A 20 -27.49 4.54 24.67
C ILE A 20 -26.08 3.97 24.54
N VAL A 21 -25.57 3.82 23.31
CA VAL A 21 -24.21 3.33 23.04
C VAL A 21 -23.15 4.26 23.63
N ARG A 22 -23.30 5.58 23.46
CA ARG A 22 -22.37 6.58 23.98
C ARG A 22 -22.35 6.62 25.50
N GLU A 23 -23.52 6.55 26.14
CA GLU A 23 -23.62 6.49 27.59
C GLU A 23 -23.07 5.17 28.14
N GLY A 24 -23.34 4.05 27.46
CA GLY A 24 -22.73 2.75 27.78
C GLY A 24 -21.21 2.81 27.71
N ALA A 25 -20.65 3.36 26.62
CA ALA A 25 -19.22 3.54 26.45
C ALA A 25 -18.60 4.43 27.55
N ARG A 26 -19.30 5.52 27.94
CA ARG A 26 -18.89 6.40 29.05
C ARG A 26 -18.77 5.64 30.36
N ARG A 27 -19.81 4.88 30.73
CA ARG A 27 -19.85 4.10 31.98
C ARG A 27 -18.78 3.01 31.99
N MET A 28 -18.64 2.27 30.89
CA MET A 28 -17.64 1.20 30.77
C MET A 28 -16.22 1.74 30.86
N LEU A 29 -15.92 2.85 30.17
CA LEU A 29 -14.60 3.46 30.21
C LEU A 29 -14.27 4.01 31.60
N ALA A 30 -15.24 4.64 32.27
CA ALA A 30 -15.08 5.08 33.65
C ALA A 30 -14.77 3.90 34.58
N ALA A 31 -15.55 2.81 34.50
CA ALA A 31 -15.36 1.61 35.30
C ALA A 31 -13.99 0.93 35.04
N ALA A 32 -13.55 0.88 33.79
CA ALA A 32 -12.24 0.32 33.45
C ALA A 32 -11.08 1.14 34.03
N LEU A 33 -11.19 2.47 34.01
CA LEU A 33 -10.20 3.36 34.63
C LEU A 33 -10.19 3.26 36.16
N GLU A 34 -11.34 3.05 36.78
CA GLU A 34 -11.42 2.73 38.21
C GLU A 34 -10.66 1.44 38.54
N ALA A 35 -10.97 0.37 37.80
CA ALA A 35 -10.37 -0.94 38.02
C ALA A 35 -8.84 -0.91 37.83
N GLU A 36 -8.34 -0.20 36.81
CA GLU A 36 -6.91 -0.03 36.58
C GLU A 36 -6.20 0.66 37.76
N VAL A 37 -6.84 1.70 38.31
CA VAL A 37 -6.29 2.43 39.47
C VAL A 37 -6.37 1.60 40.74
N ASP A 38 -7.46 0.88 40.97
CA ASP A 38 -7.63 0.02 42.13
C ASP A 38 -6.62 -1.13 42.12
N GLN A 39 -6.41 -1.74 40.94
CA GLN A 39 -5.37 -2.75 40.75
C GLN A 39 -3.98 -2.19 41.08
N TYR A 40 -3.61 -1.03 40.53
CA TYR A 40 -2.31 -0.40 40.80
C TYR A 40 -2.09 -0.11 42.29
N ILE A 41 -3.12 0.37 42.99
CA ILE A 41 -3.04 0.65 44.44
C ILE A 41 -2.96 -0.66 45.25
N ALA A 42 -3.70 -1.69 44.85
CA ALA A 42 -3.72 -2.98 45.52
C ALA A 42 -2.37 -3.70 45.42
N GLU A 43 -1.79 -3.75 44.22
CA GLU A 43 -0.45 -4.33 43.96
C GLU A 43 0.63 -3.67 44.82
N LEU A 44 0.46 -2.39 45.16
CA LEU A 44 1.42 -1.57 45.91
C LEU A 44 1.02 -1.33 47.36
N ALA A 45 0.02 -2.04 47.87
CA ALA A 45 -0.49 -1.86 49.23
C ALA A 45 0.55 -2.13 50.34
N GLY A 46 1.55 -2.98 50.04
CA GLY A 46 2.68 -3.27 50.93
C GLY A 46 3.75 -2.17 50.99
N GLN A 47 3.78 -1.26 50.01
CA GLN A 47 4.75 -0.16 49.96
C GLN A 47 4.35 0.94 50.94
N ARG A 48 5.00 0.98 52.11
CA ARG A 48 4.67 1.87 53.23
C ARG A 48 5.87 2.69 53.68
N ASP A 49 5.59 3.87 54.23
CA ASP A 49 6.61 4.70 54.89
C ASP A 49 6.99 4.14 56.28
N LYS A 50 7.98 4.75 56.92
CA LYS A 50 8.43 4.38 58.28
C LYS A 50 7.33 4.52 59.35
N ALA A 51 6.26 5.27 59.07
CA ALA A 51 5.10 5.43 59.93
C ALA A 51 3.94 4.48 59.56
N GLY A 52 4.19 3.50 58.68
CA GLY A 52 3.21 2.51 58.24
C GLY A 52 2.15 3.02 57.27
N ARG A 53 2.26 4.24 56.75
CA ARG A 53 1.30 4.82 55.78
C ARG A 53 1.63 4.37 54.37
N ARG A 54 0.61 4.04 53.57
CA ARG A 54 0.80 3.64 52.16
C ARG A 54 1.45 4.78 51.37
N LEU A 55 2.46 4.43 50.58
CA LEU A 55 3.15 5.36 49.68
C LEU A 55 2.34 5.66 48.41
N VAL A 56 1.42 4.76 48.04
CA VAL A 56 0.56 4.89 46.87
C VAL A 56 -0.90 4.95 47.32
N VAL A 57 -1.55 6.08 47.05
CA VAL A 57 -2.93 6.34 47.46
C VAL A 57 -3.73 7.01 46.35
N ARG A 58 -5.04 6.80 46.37
CA ARG A 58 -5.97 7.53 45.50
C ARG A 58 -6.01 9.01 45.88
N ASN A 59 -6.13 9.90 44.89
CA ASN A 59 -6.09 11.36 45.08
C ASN A 59 -7.14 12.08 44.22
N GLY A 60 -8.39 11.63 44.32
CA GLY A 60 -9.52 12.19 43.58
C GLY A 60 -9.48 11.88 42.09
N ARG A 61 -9.97 12.83 41.27
CA ARG A 61 -10.03 12.73 39.81
C ARG A 61 -9.41 13.96 39.15
N HIS A 62 -9.01 13.81 37.89
CA HIS A 62 -8.72 14.96 37.03
C HIS A 62 -10.01 15.70 36.68
N ARG A 63 -9.87 16.95 36.21
CA ARG A 63 -10.99 17.65 35.57
C ARG A 63 -11.51 16.78 34.40
N PRO A 64 -12.84 16.65 34.25
CA PRO A 64 -13.42 15.91 33.15
C PRO A 64 -12.89 16.42 31.81
N ARG A 65 -12.75 15.50 30.86
CA ARG A 65 -12.33 15.84 29.51
C ARG A 65 -13.01 14.96 28.48
N THR A 66 -13.32 15.54 27.34
CA THR A 66 -13.91 14.80 26.22
C THR A 66 -12.85 14.01 25.47
N VAL A 67 -13.15 12.75 25.19
CA VAL A 67 -12.37 11.83 24.37
C VAL A 67 -13.24 11.35 23.22
N THR A 68 -12.82 11.58 21.99
CA THR A 68 -13.55 11.08 20.81
C THR A 68 -13.27 9.59 20.61
N THR A 69 -14.33 8.78 20.65
CA THR A 69 -14.31 7.33 20.45
C THR A 69 -15.12 6.94 19.21
N ALA A 70 -15.21 5.65 18.90
CA ALA A 70 -16.09 5.16 17.84
C ALA A 70 -17.58 5.42 18.15
N ALA A 71 -17.96 5.53 19.43
CA ALA A 71 -19.31 5.91 19.87
C ALA A 71 -19.54 7.44 19.90
N GLY A 72 -18.59 8.22 19.37
CA GLY A 72 -18.59 9.68 19.42
C GLY A 72 -17.86 10.24 20.66
N PRO A 73 -18.08 11.53 20.99
CA PRO A 73 -17.44 12.21 22.10
C PRO A 73 -17.94 11.69 23.45
N VAL A 74 -17.02 11.23 24.29
CA VAL A 74 -17.30 10.71 25.63
C VAL A 74 -16.58 11.56 26.66
N GLU A 75 -17.30 12.10 27.64
CA GLU A 75 -16.68 12.81 28.75
C GLU A 75 -16.14 11.82 29.81
N VAL A 76 -14.88 11.99 30.19
CA VAL A 76 -14.20 11.09 31.12
C VAL A 76 -13.51 11.87 32.23
N ALA A 77 -13.79 11.48 33.47
CA ALA A 77 -13.11 11.98 34.67
C ALA A 77 -12.14 10.91 35.21
N VAL A 78 -10.89 10.97 34.74
CA VAL A 78 -9.85 9.97 35.05
C VAL A 78 -9.48 10.00 36.53
N PRO A 79 -9.47 8.86 37.25
CA PRO A 79 -9.04 8.82 38.64
C PRO A 79 -7.54 9.12 38.75
N ARG A 80 -7.15 9.69 39.89
CA ARG A 80 -5.78 10.11 40.17
C ARG A 80 -5.16 9.24 41.24
N VAL A 81 -3.89 8.94 41.05
CA VAL A 81 -3.05 8.30 42.05
C VAL A 81 -1.96 9.28 42.47
N ASN A 82 -1.76 9.40 43.78
CA ASN A 82 -0.59 10.02 44.34
C ASN A 82 0.39 8.91 44.71
N ASP A 83 1.39 8.72 43.87
CA ASP A 83 2.50 7.79 44.11
C ASP A 83 3.68 8.59 44.67
N LYS A 84 4.02 8.31 45.94
CA LYS A 84 5.11 8.99 46.66
C LYS A 84 6.45 8.26 46.53
N ARG A 85 6.49 7.14 45.83
CA ARG A 85 7.74 6.40 45.61
C ARG A 85 8.66 7.22 44.70
N VAL A 86 9.95 7.07 44.92
CA VAL A 86 11.00 7.70 44.12
C VAL A 86 11.61 6.63 43.24
N ASP A 87 11.93 7.01 42.01
CA ASP A 87 12.69 6.19 41.09
C ASP A 87 14.18 6.31 41.44
N GLU A 88 14.84 5.17 41.69
CA GLU A 88 16.21 5.16 42.22
C GLU A 88 17.26 5.61 41.19
N GLU A 89 16.95 5.53 39.91
CA GLU A 89 17.87 5.88 38.81
C GLU A 89 17.77 7.36 38.46
N THR A 90 16.56 7.91 38.50
CA THR A 90 16.30 9.32 38.12
C THR A 90 16.16 10.27 39.30
N GLY A 91 15.92 9.76 40.52
CA GLY A 91 15.63 10.56 41.71
C GLY A 91 14.27 11.26 41.69
N GLU A 92 13.44 11.03 40.67
CA GLU A 92 12.12 11.65 40.53
C GLU A 92 11.00 10.82 41.15
N ARG A 93 9.87 11.46 41.47
CA ARG A 93 8.68 10.72 41.92
C ARG A 93 8.08 9.90 40.78
N LYS A 94 7.81 8.63 41.06
CA LYS A 94 7.03 7.77 40.16
C LYS A 94 5.65 8.36 39.94
N ARG A 95 5.15 8.28 38.71
CA ARG A 95 3.81 8.76 38.34
C ARG A 95 3.01 7.64 37.71
N PHE A 96 1.81 7.42 38.22
CA PHE A 96 0.85 6.56 37.55
C PHE A 96 0.46 7.17 36.19
N SER A 97 0.54 6.37 35.15
CA SER A 97 0.04 6.69 33.82
C SER A 97 -0.86 5.56 33.36
N SER A 98 -2.12 5.86 33.08
CA SER A 98 -3.09 4.89 32.57
C SER A 98 -2.62 4.32 31.22
N LYS A 99 -2.68 3.00 31.08
CA LYS A 99 -2.48 2.28 29.82
C LYS A 99 -3.74 2.36 28.94
N ILE A 100 -4.91 2.45 29.57
CA ILE A 100 -6.21 2.58 28.88
C ILE A 100 -6.36 3.98 28.25
N LEU A 101 -6.08 5.04 29.01
CA LEU A 101 -6.21 6.43 28.56
C LEU A 101 -4.99 7.26 28.95
N ALA A 102 -3.99 7.27 28.08
CA ALA A 102 -2.74 8.00 28.28
C ALA A 102 -2.97 9.50 28.60
N PRO A 103 -2.00 10.15 29.29
CA PRO A 103 -2.02 11.59 29.53
C PRO A 103 -2.28 12.38 28.24
N TRP A 104 -3.12 13.42 28.33
CA TRP A 104 -3.48 14.29 27.21
C TRP A 104 -4.21 13.65 26.02
N CYS A 105 -4.51 12.35 26.06
CA CYS A 105 -5.28 11.69 25.02
C CYS A 105 -6.68 12.32 24.89
N ARG A 106 -7.01 12.78 23.67
CA ARG A 106 -8.29 13.40 23.28
C ARG A 106 -9.10 12.56 22.31
N LYS A 107 -8.53 11.47 21.79
CA LYS A 107 -9.16 10.62 20.77
C LYS A 107 -8.58 9.22 20.83
N SER A 108 -9.41 8.21 20.59
CA SER A 108 -8.92 6.84 20.50
C SER A 108 -7.93 6.65 19.34
N PRO A 109 -6.95 5.73 19.46
CA PRO A 109 -6.05 5.40 18.36
C PRO A 109 -6.79 4.97 17.09
N LYS A 110 -7.84 4.14 17.24
CA LYS A 110 -8.64 3.64 16.12
C LYS A 110 -9.35 4.75 15.35
N VAL A 111 -9.91 5.75 16.04
CA VAL A 111 -10.49 6.93 15.35
C VAL A 111 -9.40 7.68 14.58
N SER A 112 -8.19 7.79 15.12
CA SER A 112 -7.06 8.41 14.41
C SER A 112 -6.56 7.61 13.20
N GLU A 113 -6.75 6.29 13.19
CA GLU A 113 -6.43 5.39 12.06
C GLU A 113 -7.46 5.46 10.93
N VAL A 114 -8.73 5.72 11.24
CA VAL A 114 -9.80 5.88 10.24
C VAL A 114 -9.64 7.16 9.42
N LEU A 115 -9.04 8.21 10.00
CA LEU A 115 -8.80 9.48 9.33
C LEU A 115 -7.90 9.34 8.08
N PRO A 116 -6.72 8.69 8.18
CA PRO A 116 -5.96 8.21 7.03
C PRO A 116 -6.83 7.52 6.01
N LEU A 117 -7.61 6.52 6.42
CA LEU A 117 -8.39 5.68 5.50
C LEU A 117 -9.40 6.52 4.71
N LEU A 118 -10.12 7.44 5.35
CA LEU A 118 -11.11 8.28 4.68
C LEU A 118 -10.48 9.21 3.64
N TYR A 119 -9.35 9.85 3.96
CA TYR A 119 -8.57 10.62 3.01
C TYR A 119 -8.00 9.73 1.89
N LEU A 120 -7.48 8.55 2.27
CA LEU A 120 -6.98 7.50 1.40
C LEU A 120 -8.07 6.90 0.52
N HIS A 121 -9.34 7.01 0.88
CA HIS A 121 -10.49 6.54 0.11
C HIS A 121 -11.08 7.62 -0.80
N GLY A 122 -10.46 8.81 -0.84
CA GLY A 122 -10.75 9.85 -1.82
C GLY A 122 -11.71 10.94 -1.33
N LEU A 123 -11.96 11.06 -0.02
CA LEU A 123 -12.63 12.25 0.52
C LEU A 123 -11.68 13.45 0.43
N SER A 124 -12.15 14.55 -0.17
CA SER A 124 -11.38 15.79 -0.20
C SER A 124 -11.20 16.32 1.23
N SER A 125 -10.09 17.05 1.48
CA SER A 125 -9.84 17.65 2.80
C SER A 125 -10.99 18.55 3.27
N GLY A 126 -11.75 19.14 2.33
CA GLY A 126 -12.90 19.99 2.61
C GLY A 126 -14.18 19.21 2.95
N ASP A 127 -14.37 18.02 2.36
CA ASP A 127 -15.53 17.15 2.62
C ASP A 127 -15.32 16.26 3.86
N PHE A 128 -14.09 16.26 4.38
CA PHE A 128 -13.67 15.44 5.50
C PHE A 128 -14.34 15.82 6.82
N VAL A 129 -14.36 17.13 7.12
CA VAL A 129 -14.96 17.65 8.35
C VAL A 129 -16.46 17.39 8.37
N PRO A 130 -17.24 17.70 7.31
CA PRO A 130 -18.66 17.35 7.25
C PRO A 130 -18.95 15.84 7.36
N ALA A 131 -18.20 14.99 6.64
CA ALA A 131 -18.44 13.54 6.66
C ALA A 131 -18.18 12.92 8.04
N MET A 132 -17.13 13.37 8.72
CA MET A 132 -16.80 12.89 10.06
C MET A 132 -17.67 13.53 11.15
N GLU A 133 -18.10 14.78 10.98
CA GLU A 133 -19.06 15.41 11.88
C GLU A 133 -20.40 14.66 11.84
N GLN A 134 -20.87 14.26 10.66
CA GLN A 134 -22.04 13.39 10.53
C GLN A 134 -21.85 12.01 11.15
N PHE A 135 -20.64 11.42 11.06
CA PHE A 135 -20.38 10.06 11.55
C PHE A 135 -20.04 9.98 13.04
N LEU A 136 -19.32 10.97 13.59
CA LEU A 136 -18.82 10.99 14.97
C LEU A 136 -19.56 12.00 15.86
N GLY A 137 -20.46 12.81 15.30
CA GLY A 137 -21.21 13.85 16.01
C GLY A 137 -20.36 15.07 16.40
N SER A 138 -19.12 15.19 15.88
CA SER A 138 -18.25 16.33 16.17
C SER A 138 -17.12 16.50 15.15
N ALA A 139 -16.83 17.76 14.80
CA ALA A 139 -15.65 18.16 14.02
C ALA A 139 -14.36 18.24 14.87
N ALA A 140 -14.43 18.08 16.20
CA ALA A 140 -13.31 18.33 17.10
C ALA A 140 -12.16 17.32 16.89
N GLY A 141 -10.97 17.84 16.55
CA GLY A 141 -9.75 17.03 16.32
C GLY A 141 -9.39 16.78 14.85
N LEU A 142 -10.20 17.29 13.92
CA LEU A 142 -10.11 17.06 12.47
C LEU A 142 -9.64 18.30 11.71
N SER A 143 -8.68 19.05 12.27
CA SER A 143 -8.17 20.28 11.64
C SER A 143 -7.18 20.00 10.49
N PRO A 144 -6.93 20.98 9.60
CA PRO A 144 -5.85 20.91 8.62
C PRO A 144 -4.48 20.56 9.22
N ALA A 145 -4.22 20.96 10.46
CA ALA A 145 -3.01 20.60 11.20
C ALA A 145 -2.91 19.09 11.50
N THR A 146 -4.04 18.40 11.70
CA THR A 146 -4.06 16.93 11.84
C THR A 146 -3.67 16.26 10.52
N VAL A 147 -4.13 16.77 9.37
CA VAL A 147 -3.75 16.26 8.04
C VAL A 147 -2.24 16.42 7.81
N THR A 148 -1.68 17.60 8.09
CA THR A 148 -0.23 17.83 7.96
C THR A 148 0.59 16.87 8.84
N ARG A 149 0.16 16.62 10.07
CA ARG A 149 0.84 15.65 10.97
C ARG A 149 0.75 14.22 10.43
N LEU A 150 -0.38 13.82 9.85
CA LEU A 150 -0.55 12.52 9.22
C LEU A 150 0.37 12.34 8.02
N THR A 151 0.48 13.35 7.14
CA THR A 151 1.41 13.30 6.02
C THR A 151 2.85 13.13 6.48
N LYS A 152 3.26 13.85 7.54
CA LYS A 152 4.60 13.67 8.15
C LYS A 152 4.83 12.25 8.65
N GLN A 153 3.83 11.66 9.31
CA GLN A 153 3.91 10.28 9.76
C GLN A 153 4.07 9.32 8.57
N TRP A 154 3.26 9.46 7.52
CA TRP A 154 3.36 8.57 6.35
C TRP A 154 4.67 8.73 5.58
N THR A 155 5.24 9.94 5.56
CA THR A 155 6.59 10.15 5.04
C THR A 155 7.63 9.41 5.87
N ALA A 156 7.51 9.42 7.21
CA ALA A 156 8.39 8.64 8.08
C ALA A 156 8.22 7.13 7.86
N ASP A 157 6.97 6.65 7.77
CA ASP A 157 6.66 5.24 7.47
C ASP A 157 7.25 4.81 6.12
N HIS A 158 7.13 5.64 5.08
CA HIS A 158 7.72 5.39 3.77
C HIS A 158 9.25 5.33 3.84
N ALA A 159 9.86 6.25 4.59
CA ALA A 159 11.32 6.27 4.77
C ALA A 159 11.82 5.06 5.57
N GLU A 160 11.03 4.54 6.52
CA GLU A 160 11.31 3.30 7.23
C GLU A 160 11.15 2.09 6.31
N PHE A 161 10.06 2.02 5.54
CA PHE A 161 9.84 0.99 4.54
C PHE A 161 10.98 0.93 3.51
N GLN A 162 11.49 2.07 3.06
CA GLN A 162 12.64 2.14 2.15
C GLN A 162 13.97 1.72 2.78
N ARG A 163 14.04 1.54 4.10
CA ARG A 163 15.24 1.06 4.81
C ARG A 163 15.16 -0.40 5.24
N ARG A 164 14.00 -1.06 5.06
CA ARG A 164 13.81 -2.45 5.47
C ARG A 164 14.75 -3.40 4.73
N ASP A 165 15.13 -4.47 5.39
CA ASP A 165 15.92 -5.54 4.77
C ASP A 165 15.07 -6.31 3.75
N LEU A 166 15.67 -6.63 2.59
CA LEU A 166 15.12 -7.44 1.52
C LEU A 166 15.84 -8.78 1.37
N ALA A 167 16.89 -9.06 2.16
CA ALA A 167 17.67 -10.30 2.09
C ALA A 167 16.82 -11.56 2.35
N GLU A 168 15.84 -11.47 3.24
CA GLU A 168 14.89 -12.56 3.53
C GLU A 168 13.71 -12.62 2.54
N SER A 169 13.64 -11.68 1.61
CA SER A 169 12.52 -11.54 0.67
C SER A 169 12.97 -11.92 -0.74
N ASP A 170 12.89 -13.22 -1.04
CA ASP A 170 13.28 -13.74 -2.36
C ASP A 170 12.18 -13.51 -3.40
N TYR A 171 12.40 -12.56 -4.31
CA TYR A 171 11.46 -12.16 -5.35
C TYR A 171 11.78 -12.86 -6.68
N VAL A 172 10.88 -13.73 -7.13
CA VAL A 172 11.03 -14.51 -8.37
C VAL A 172 10.61 -13.71 -9.59
N TYR A 173 9.50 -12.97 -9.47
CA TYR A 173 9.00 -12.08 -10.51
C TYR A 173 8.91 -10.67 -9.98
N VAL A 174 9.20 -9.69 -10.84
CA VAL A 174 9.07 -8.27 -10.51
C VAL A 174 8.31 -7.56 -11.62
N TRP A 175 7.33 -6.75 -11.27
CA TRP A 175 6.75 -5.75 -12.16
C TRP A 175 7.35 -4.39 -11.83
N ALA A 176 7.70 -3.65 -12.88
CA ALA A 176 8.22 -2.30 -12.81
C ALA A 176 7.34 -1.38 -13.65
N ASP A 177 6.88 -0.27 -13.06
CA ASP A 177 6.05 0.71 -13.77
C ASP A 177 6.31 2.15 -13.29
N GLY A 178 6.07 3.10 -14.20
CA GLY A 178 6.16 4.53 -13.97
C GLY A 178 4.78 5.17 -13.83
N VAL A 179 4.44 5.64 -12.63
CA VAL A 179 3.13 6.25 -12.36
C VAL A 179 3.24 7.76 -12.28
N HIS A 180 2.35 8.44 -13.00
CA HIS A 180 2.31 9.90 -13.06
C HIS A 180 1.11 10.43 -12.26
N PRO A 181 1.23 10.66 -10.93
CA PRO A 181 0.16 11.29 -10.16
C PRO A 181 -0.01 12.75 -10.58
N LYS A 182 -1.24 13.28 -10.48
CA LYS A 182 -1.48 14.72 -10.67
C LYS A 182 -1.07 15.47 -9.40
N ILE A 183 -0.04 16.31 -9.49
CA ILE A 183 0.45 17.15 -8.38
C ILE A 183 0.08 18.61 -8.65
N ARG A 184 -0.40 19.30 -7.62
CA ARG A 184 -0.93 20.67 -7.76
C ARG A 184 0.16 21.76 -7.77
N LEU A 185 1.23 21.57 -7.01
CA LEU A 185 2.26 22.61 -6.78
C LEU A 185 3.60 22.35 -7.49
N SER A 186 3.74 21.33 -8.35
CA SER A 186 4.99 21.11 -9.11
C SER A 186 4.83 21.41 -10.59
N GLN A 187 5.79 22.15 -11.16
CA GLN A 187 5.94 22.32 -12.62
C GLN A 187 6.74 21.18 -13.27
N THR A 188 7.41 20.34 -12.46
CA THR A 188 8.18 19.19 -12.94
C THR A 188 7.28 17.95 -12.96
N HIS A 189 7.30 17.21 -14.07
CA HIS A 189 6.65 15.91 -14.22
C HIS A 189 7.29 14.89 -13.26
N SER A 190 6.82 14.84 -12.02
CA SER A 190 7.18 13.80 -11.06
C SER A 190 6.60 12.47 -11.52
N CYS A 191 7.47 11.49 -11.76
CA CYS A 191 7.07 10.10 -11.95
C CYS A 191 7.34 9.36 -10.63
N LEU A 192 6.43 8.49 -10.23
CA LEU A 192 6.65 7.53 -9.16
C LEU A 192 7.04 6.20 -9.79
N LEU A 193 8.26 5.78 -9.54
CA LEU A 193 8.77 4.48 -9.97
C LEU A 193 8.34 3.44 -8.94
N VAL A 194 7.73 2.35 -9.40
CA VAL A 194 7.14 1.34 -8.53
C VAL A 194 7.70 -0.03 -8.90
N LEU A 195 8.15 -0.77 -7.89
CA LEU A 195 8.53 -2.17 -8.00
C LEU A 195 7.58 -3.02 -7.16
N MET A 196 6.94 -4.01 -7.77
CA MET A 196 6.11 -5.02 -7.10
C MET A 196 6.70 -6.40 -7.38
N GLY A 197 6.90 -7.22 -6.36
CA GLY A 197 7.48 -8.55 -6.45
C GLY A 197 6.50 -9.68 -6.19
N VAL A 198 6.87 -10.88 -6.62
CA VAL A 198 6.29 -12.17 -6.18
C VAL A 198 7.33 -12.89 -5.36
N ARG A 199 7.02 -13.18 -4.09
CA ARG A 199 7.86 -14.00 -3.23
C ARG A 199 7.85 -15.47 -3.66
N VAL A 200 8.80 -16.26 -3.18
CA VAL A 200 8.87 -17.71 -3.44
C VAL A 200 7.59 -18.48 -3.09
N ASP A 201 6.80 -18.00 -2.10
CA ASP A 201 5.50 -18.56 -1.73
C ASP A 201 4.34 -18.13 -2.65
N GLY A 202 4.62 -17.33 -3.67
CA GLY A 202 3.66 -16.80 -4.63
C GLY A 202 2.87 -15.57 -4.18
N THR A 203 3.12 -15.05 -2.98
CA THR A 203 2.50 -13.80 -2.50
C THR A 203 3.07 -12.60 -3.24
N LYS A 204 2.21 -11.60 -3.51
CA LYS A 204 2.62 -10.34 -4.16
C LYS A 204 2.93 -9.30 -3.09
N GLU A 205 3.96 -8.51 -3.30
CA GLU A 205 4.41 -7.50 -2.34
C GLU A 205 5.00 -6.26 -3.05
N LEU A 206 4.74 -5.08 -2.51
CA LEU A 206 5.42 -3.86 -2.90
C LEU A 206 6.87 -4.01 -2.47
N ILE A 207 7.81 -3.87 -3.39
CA ILE A 207 9.25 -3.91 -3.10
C ILE A 207 9.70 -2.51 -2.71
N ALA A 208 9.43 -1.55 -3.60
CA ALA A 208 9.89 -0.17 -3.47
C ALA A 208 8.97 0.80 -4.23
N ILE A 209 8.91 2.04 -3.74
CA ILE A 209 8.29 3.17 -4.44
C ILE A 209 9.11 4.43 -4.23
N ALA A 210 9.56 5.05 -5.30
CA ALA A 210 10.43 6.23 -5.24
C ALA A 210 9.97 7.31 -6.21
N GLU A 211 10.30 8.55 -5.88
CA GLU A 211 10.19 9.66 -6.82
C GLU A 211 11.33 9.56 -7.84
N GLY A 212 10.99 9.63 -9.13
CA GLY A 212 11.93 9.69 -10.23
C GLY A 212 11.78 11.01 -10.99
N LEU A 213 12.92 11.59 -11.38
CA LEU A 213 12.95 12.71 -12.32
C LEU A 213 12.74 12.14 -13.73
N ARG A 214 11.47 11.90 -14.08
CA ARG A 214 11.04 11.11 -15.27
C ARG A 214 11.47 9.64 -15.17
N GLU A 215 11.13 8.83 -16.17
CA GLU A 215 11.58 7.44 -16.31
C GLU A 215 13.01 7.36 -16.91
N SER A 216 13.95 8.10 -16.31
CA SER A 216 15.35 8.11 -16.74
C SER A 216 16.07 6.82 -16.33
N THR A 217 17.17 6.48 -17.02
CA THR A 217 18.04 5.35 -16.63
C THR A 217 18.56 5.52 -15.22
N GLU A 218 18.98 6.73 -14.86
CA GLU A 218 19.56 7.03 -13.55
C GLU A 218 18.54 6.83 -12.42
N SER A 219 17.31 7.34 -12.58
CA SER A 219 16.27 7.15 -11.57
C SER A 219 15.90 5.67 -11.36
N TRP A 220 15.89 4.87 -12.43
CA TRP A 220 15.69 3.42 -12.32
C TRP A 220 16.91 2.72 -11.69
N ALA A 221 18.13 3.10 -12.08
CA ALA A 221 19.35 2.52 -11.55
C ALA A 221 19.48 2.80 -10.05
N ASP A 222 19.17 4.01 -9.60
CA ASP A 222 19.21 4.35 -8.18
C ASP A 222 18.22 3.51 -7.36
N LEU A 223 16.99 3.35 -7.86
CA LEU A 223 15.98 2.50 -7.20
C LEU A 223 16.41 1.03 -7.15
N LEU A 224 16.93 0.50 -8.26
CA LEU A 224 17.37 -0.90 -8.34
C LEU A 224 18.62 -1.15 -7.49
N ARG A 225 19.62 -0.25 -7.54
CA ARG A 225 20.83 -0.32 -6.69
C ARG A 225 20.48 -0.24 -5.22
N ASP A 226 19.47 0.57 -4.88
CA ASP A 226 18.96 0.62 -3.51
C ASP A 226 18.36 -0.71 -3.06
N CYS A 227 17.53 -1.34 -3.90
CA CYS A 227 17.00 -2.67 -3.60
C CYS A 227 18.13 -3.70 -3.45
N ARG A 228 19.14 -3.66 -4.33
CA ARG A 228 20.33 -4.53 -4.26
C ARG A 228 21.11 -4.33 -2.96
N ARG A 229 21.35 -3.09 -2.54
CA ARG A 229 22.02 -2.76 -1.27
C ARG A 229 21.26 -3.28 -0.06
N ARG A 230 19.92 -3.30 -0.13
CA ARG A 230 19.03 -3.87 0.89
C ARG A 230 18.95 -5.41 0.84
N GLY A 231 19.73 -6.09 0.00
CA GLY A 231 19.79 -7.54 -0.04
C GLY A 231 18.88 -8.20 -1.09
N MET A 232 18.19 -7.44 -1.94
CA MET A 232 17.40 -8.03 -3.02
C MET A 232 18.32 -8.79 -4.00
N THR A 233 17.99 -10.05 -4.24
CA THR A 233 18.67 -10.90 -5.22
C THR A 233 18.09 -10.69 -6.63
N ASP A 234 18.80 -11.16 -7.66
CA ASP A 234 18.32 -11.10 -9.03
C ASP A 234 16.98 -11.85 -9.18
N PRO A 235 15.90 -11.18 -9.66
CA PRO A 235 14.66 -11.87 -9.99
C PRO A 235 14.82 -12.68 -11.28
N MET A 236 13.98 -13.70 -11.49
CA MET A 236 14.01 -14.52 -12.71
C MET A 236 13.42 -13.77 -13.91
N LEU A 237 12.45 -12.88 -13.66
CA LEU A 237 11.81 -12.06 -14.69
C LEU A 237 11.39 -10.70 -14.16
N VAL A 238 11.65 -9.64 -14.94
CA VAL A 238 11.14 -8.29 -14.73
C VAL A 238 10.22 -7.88 -15.88
N VAL A 239 8.99 -7.50 -15.56
CA VAL A 239 7.95 -7.09 -16.53
C VAL A 239 7.72 -5.58 -16.45
N GLY A 240 7.73 -4.88 -17.59
CA GLY A 240 7.49 -3.42 -17.65
C GLY A 240 7.09 -2.92 -19.05
N ASP A 241 6.62 -1.67 -19.16
CA ASP A 241 6.34 -1.01 -20.47
C ASP A 241 7.63 -0.87 -21.29
N GLY A 242 8.72 -0.56 -20.58
CA GLY A 242 10.06 -0.60 -21.11
C GLY A 242 10.51 0.72 -21.72
N ALA A 243 10.40 1.77 -20.92
CA ALA A 243 11.30 2.90 -21.05
C ALA A 243 12.75 2.37 -21.15
N MET A 244 13.50 2.83 -22.14
CA MET A 244 14.89 2.40 -22.36
C MET A 244 15.75 2.55 -21.09
N GLY A 245 15.38 3.48 -20.20
CA GLY A 245 16.03 3.66 -18.91
C GLY A 245 15.92 2.46 -17.97
N LEU A 246 14.75 1.83 -17.87
CA LEU A 246 14.55 0.67 -17.00
C LEU A 246 15.44 -0.50 -17.40
N TRP A 247 15.50 -0.84 -18.69
CA TRP A 247 16.24 -2.02 -19.15
C TRP A 247 17.75 -1.85 -19.08
N ARG A 248 18.25 -0.64 -19.34
CA ARG A 248 19.67 -0.34 -19.14
C ARG A 248 20.06 -0.45 -17.66
N ALA A 249 19.23 0.12 -16.78
CA ALA A 249 19.44 0.01 -15.34
C ALA A 249 19.35 -1.45 -14.85
N LEU A 250 18.40 -2.23 -15.37
CA LEU A 250 18.25 -3.64 -15.03
C LEU A 250 19.48 -4.45 -15.43
N ALA A 251 19.97 -4.29 -16.66
CA ALA A 251 21.15 -5.00 -17.14
C ALA A 251 22.41 -4.66 -16.34
N GLU A 252 22.50 -3.46 -15.79
CA GLU A 252 23.62 -3.04 -14.93
C GLU A 252 23.52 -3.63 -13.51
N VAL A 253 22.34 -3.56 -12.89
CA VAL A 253 22.17 -3.88 -11.46
C VAL A 253 21.81 -5.33 -11.20
N PHE A 254 21.00 -5.93 -12.08
CA PHE A 254 20.50 -7.30 -11.98
C PHE A 254 20.73 -8.04 -13.31
N PRO A 255 21.99 -8.33 -13.68
CA PRO A 255 22.34 -8.84 -15.00
C PRO A 255 21.79 -10.24 -15.30
N GLN A 256 21.40 -11.01 -14.26
CA GLN A 256 20.81 -12.35 -14.44
C GLN A 256 19.30 -12.29 -14.68
N ALA A 257 18.68 -11.14 -14.40
CA ALA A 257 17.24 -10.97 -14.56
C ALA A 257 16.87 -10.83 -16.04
N ARG A 258 15.97 -11.68 -16.50
CA ARG A 258 15.36 -11.53 -17.82
C ARG A 258 14.38 -10.37 -17.80
N HIS A 259 14.31 -9.61 -18.88
CA HIS A 259 13.24 -8.61 -19.03
C HIS A 259 12.12 -9.08 -19.95
N GLN A 260 10.93 -8.55 -19.70
CA GLN A 260 9.74 -8.77 -20.50
C GLN A 260 8.97 -7.47 -20.72
N ARG A 261 8.49 -7.31 -21.95
CA ARG A 261 7.60 -6.21 -22.32
C ARG A 261 6.15 -6.52 -21.97
N CYS A 262 5.48 -5.57 -21.35
CA CYS A 262 4.05 -5.65 -21.05
C CYS A 262 3.20 -5.60 -22.33
N TRP A 263 2.35 -6.60 -22.56
CA TRP A 263 1.48 -6.64 -23.74
C TRP A 263 0.40 -5.55 -23.76
N VAL A 264 -0.05 -5.07 -22.60
CA VAL A 264 -1.03 -3.98 -22.52
C VAL A 264 -0.43 -2.69 -23.07
N HIS A 265 0.76 -2.33 -22.59
CA HIS A 265 1.47 -1.15 -23.06
C HIS A 265 1.93 -1.29 -24.50
N LYS A 266 2.44 -2.47 -24.88
CA LYS A 266 2.82 -2.75 -26.26
C LYS A 266 1.64 -2.59 -27.22
N THR A 267 0.48 -3.15 -26.87
CA THR A 267 -0.75 -3.00 -27.67
C THR A 267 -1.10 -1.53 -27.85
N ARG A 268 -1.08 -0.73 -26.78
CA ARG A 268 -1.32 0.72 -26.84
C ARG A 268 -0.35 1.42 -27.79
N ASN A 269 0.94 1.08 -27.70
CA ASN A 269 2.00 1.62 -28.55
C ASN A 269 1.81 1.27 -30.04
N VAL A 270 1.33 0.06 -30.35
CA VAL A 270 0.99 -0.35 -31.73
C VAL A 270 -0.25 0.39 -32.21
N MET A 271 -1.32 0.48 -31.41
CA MET A 271 -2.55 1.19 -31.79
C MET A 271 -2.28 2.67 -32.13
N ASN A 272 -1.39 3.33 -31.37
CA ASN A 272 -1.00 4.72 -31.62
C ASN A 272 -0.27 4.92 -32.96
N ALA A 273 0.27 3.85 -33.55
CA ALA A 273 0.92 3.86 -34.87
C ALA A 273 -0.03 3.42 -36.01
N LEU A 274 -1.31 3.19 -35.71
CA LEU A 274 -2.32 2.72 -36.65
C LEU A 274 -3.51 3.68 -36.75
N PRO A 275 -4.10 3.84 -37.95
CA PRO A 275 -5.35 4.58 -38.09
C PRO A 275 -6.49 3.85 -37.35
N LYS A 276 -7.46 4.61 -36.83
CA LYS A 276 -8.59 4.06 -36.04
C LYS A 276 -9.33 2.91 -36.74
N SER A 277 -9.45 2.95 -38.06
CA SER A 277 -10.11 1.91 -38.87
C SER A 277 -9.39 0.56 -38.85
N ALA A 278 -8.05 0.54 -38.70
CA ALA A 278 -7.25 -0.69 -38.67
C ALA A 278 -7.08 -1.26 -37.25
N GLN A 279 -7.34 -0.45 -36.21
CA GLN A 279 -7.11 -0.83 -34.82
C GLN A 279 -7.90 -2.06 -34.34
N PRO A 280 -9.20 -2.24 -34.67
CA PRO A 280 -9.95 -3.42 -34.23
C PRO A 280 -9.34 -4.73 -34.73
N GLY A 281 -9.03 -4.82 -36.02
CA GLY A 281 -8.39 -6.00 -36.61
C GLY A 281 -6.99 -6.25 -36.06
N ALA A 282 -6.17 -5.20 -35.95
CA ALA A 282 -4.83 -5.32 -35.41
C ALA A 282 -4.84 -5.78 -33.95
N ARG A 283 -5.80 -5.28 -33.14
CA ARG A 283 -5.96 -5.72 -31.75
C ARG A 283 -6.30 -7.21 -31.67
N ALA A 284 -7.18 -7.73 -32.52
CA ALA A 284 -7.51 -9.15 -32.53
C ALA A 284 -6.28 -10.01 -32.84
N VAL A 285 -5.49 -9.65 -33.85
CA VAL A 285 -4.26 -10.39 -34.18
C VAL A 285 -3.22 -10.30 -33.05
N LEU A 286 -3.06 -9.15 -32.40
CA LEU A 286 -2.18 -9.05 -31.23
C LEU A 286 -2.64 -9.97 -30.09
N GLN A 287 -3.96 -10.13 -29.89
CA GLN A 287 -4.52 -11.06 -28.92
C GLN A 287 -4.21 -12.51 -29.27
N GLU A 288 -4.22 -12.87 -30.55
CA GLU A 288 -3.82 -14.21 -31.00
C GLU A 288 -2.36 -14.51 -30.66
N ILE A 289 -1.45 -13.53 -30.80
CA ILE A 289 -0.03 -13.72 -30.49
C ILE A 289 0.17 -14.09 -29.02
N TYR A 290 -0.34 -13.28 -28.08
CA TYR A 290 -0.06 -13.50 -26.65
C TYR A 290 -0.98 -14.51 -25.97
N ASN A 291 -2.02 -14.98 -26.64
CA ASN A 291 -2.86 -16.10 -26.20
C ASN A 291 -2.54 -17.40 -26.94
N ALA A 292 -1.52 -17.42 -27.82
CA ALA A 292 -1.11 -18.63 -28.50
C ALA A 292 -0.74 -19.73 -27.48
N GLU A 293 -0.94 -20.99 -27.89
CA GLU A 293 -0.70 -22.16 -27.04
C GLU A 293 0.76 -22.25 -26.56
N ASP A 294 1.68 -21.98 -27.48
CA ASP A 294 3.12 -21.99 -27.23
C ASP A 294 3.84 -20.87 -28.00
N ARG A 295 5.16 -20.79 -27.76
CA ARG A 295 6.04 -19.79 -28.37
C ARG A 295 6.10 -19.92 -29.90
N ALA A 296 6.14 -21.15 -30.43
CA ALA A 296 6.24 -21.37 -31.87
C ALA A 296 4.97 -20.89 -32.60
N HIS A 297 3.79 -21.10 -32.02
CA HIS A 297 2.54 -20.56 -32.52
C HIS A 297 2.49 -19.03 -32.42
N ALA A 298 2.99 -18.45 -31.33
CA ALA A 298 3.10 -17.00 -31.18
C ALA A 298 4.02 -16.38 -32.24
N GLU A 299 5.18 -16.99 -32.52
CA GLU A 299 6.12 -16.53 -33.55
C GLU A 299 5.51 -16.59 -34.95
N LYS A 300 4.78 -17.66 -35.28
CA LYS A 300 4.02 -17.74 -36.54
C LYS A 300 2.98 -16.62 -36.65
N ALA A 301 2.28 -16.31 -35.55
CA ALA A 301 1.31 -15.22 -35.52
C ALA A 301 1.98 -13.83 -35.68
N VAL A 302 3.20 -13.63 -35.15
CA VAL A 302 4.01 -12.43 -35.40
C VAL A 302 4.35 -12.30 -36.89
N THR A 303 4.79 -13.38 -37.54
CA THR A 303 5.06 -13.38 -38.99
C THR A 303 3.80 -13.04 -39.80
N ALA A 304 2.65 -13.59 -39.41
CA ALA A 304 1.37 -13.27 -40.05
C ALA A 304 0.96 -11.80 -39.86
N PHE A 305 1.21 -11.23 -38.68
CA PHE A 305 1.00 -9.81 -38.39
C PHE A 305 1.89 -8.93 -39.28
N GLU A 306 3.18 -9.27 -39.41
CA GLU A 306 4.10 -8.56 -40.29
C GLU A 306 3.67 -8.61 -41.76
N LYS A 307 3.27 -9.78 -42.25
CA LYS A 307 2.77 -9.91 -43.63
C LYS A 307 1.52 -9.06 -43.89
N THR A 308 0.60 -9.03 -42.93
CA THR A 308 -0.68 -8.33 -43.07
C THR A 308 -0.54 -6.81 -42.96
N TYR A 309 0.26 -6.34 -41.99
CA TYR A 309 0.34 -4.92 -41.65
C TYR A 309 1.62 -4.23 -42.12
N GLY A 310 2.70 -4.99 -42.41
CA GLY A 310 4.05 -4.47 -42.66
C GLY A 310 4.17 -3.53 -43.86
N ALA A 311 3.49 -3.83 -44.97
CA ALA A 311 3.55 -2.99 -46.17
C ALA A 311 2.89 -1.62 -45.98
N LYS A 312 1.77 -1.56 -45.24
CA LYS A 312 0.99 -0.33 -45.03
C LYS A 312 1.41 0.44 -43.78
N TRP A 313 1.83 -0.25 -42.73
CA TRP A 313 2.12 0.31 -41.42
C TRP A 313 3.43 -0.22 -40.82
N PRO A 314 4.59 -0.02 -41.48
CA PRO A 314 5.87 -0.58 -41.05
C PRO A 314 6.29 -0.13 -39.64
N LYS A 315 5.90 1.08 -39.21
CA LYS A 315 6.15 1.59 -37.86
C LYS A 315 5.41 0.79 -36.78
N ALA A 316 4.19 0.34 -37.07
CA ALA A 316 3.40 -0.47 -36.14
C ALA A 316 3.97 -1.89 -36.05
N THR A 317 4.34 -2.48 -37.19
CA THR A 317 4.96 -3.79 -37.28
C THR A 317 6.31 -3.86 -36.55
N LYS A 318 7.19 -2.88 -36.76
CA LYS A 318 8.51 -2.82 -36.10
C LYS A 318 8.43 -2.80 -34.56
N LYS A 319 7.32 -2.30 -33.99
CA LYS A 319 7.12 -2.32 -32.53
C LYS A 319 6.95 -3.73 -31.98
N ILE A 320 6.54 -4.70 -32.79
CA ILE A 320 6.44 -6.11 -32.44
C ILE A 320 7.69 -6.85 -32.89
N THR A 321 8.05 -6.78 -34.17
CA THR A 321 9.12 -7.60 -34.76
C THR A 321 10.51 -7.27 -34.21
N GLY A 322 10.72 -6.06 -33.69
CA GLY A 322 12.00 -5.66 -33.09
C GLY A 322 12.20 -6.08 -31.64
N GLU A 323 11.19 -6.64 -30.96
CA GLU A 323 11.25 -7.00 -29.53
C GLU A 323 10.49 -8.31 -29.26
N VAL A 324 10.56 -9.29 -30.18
CA VAL A 324 9.77 -10.54 -30.10
C VAL A 324 10.18 -11.38 -28.90
N ASP A 325 11.48 -11.53 -28.65
CA ASP A 325 12.00 -12.34 -27.54
C ASP A 325 11.56 -11.78 -26.19
N GLU A 326 11.60 -10.45 -26.02
CA GLU A 326 11.16 -9.79 -24.79
C GLU A 326 9.64 -9.79 -24.66
N LEU A 327 8.89 -9.83 -25.76
CA LEU A 327 7.43 -9.93 -25.73
C LEU A 327 6.96 -11.34 -25.39
N LEU A 328 7.71 -12.36 -25.80
CA LEU A 328 7.35 -13.77 -25.64
C LEU A 328 8.07 -14.46 -24.46
N ALA A 329 8.91 -13.74 -23.71
CA ALA A 329 9.69 -14.30 -22.59
C ALA A 329 8.83 -15.07 -21.56
N PHE A 330 7.56 -14.71 -21.37
CA PHE A 330 6.66 -15.41 -20.43
C PHE A 330 6.37 -16.86 -20.83
N TYR A 331 6.59 -17.26 -22.09
CA TYR A 331 6.38 -18.64 -22.53
C TYR A 331 7.34 -19.62 -21.87
N ASP A 332 8.51 -19.15 -21.44
CA ASP A 332 9.54 -19.95 -20.76
C ASP A 332 9.24 -20.17 -19.27
N PHE A 333 8.08 -19.71 -18.79
CA PHE A 333 7.60 -19.85 -17.42
C PHE A 333 6.29 -20.67 -17.39
N PRO A 334 5.87 -21.18 -16.21
CA PRO A 334 4.66 -22.01 -16.09
C PRO A 334 3.43 -21.39 -16.74
N ALA A 335 2.63 -22.23 -17.42
CA ALA A 335 1.42 -21.79 -18.13
C ALA A 335 0.46 -21.01 -17.21
N GLU A 336 0.35 -21.44 -15.96
CA GLU A 336 -0.49 -20.86 -14.91
C GLU A 336 -0.06 -19.43 -14.54
N HIS A 337 1.23 -19.12 -14.67
CA HIS A 337 1.78 -17.81 -14.34
C HIS A 337 1.57 -16.79 -15.47
N ARG A 338 1.47 -17.25 -16.73
CA ARG A 338 1.44 -16.39 -17.94
C ARG A 338 0.36 -15.32 -17.90
N VAL A 339 -0.81 -15.63 -17.31
CA VAL A 339 -1.91 -14.68 -17.15
C VAL A 339 -1.53 -13.44 -16.33
N HIS A 340 -0.62 -13.61 -15.35
CA HIS A 340 -0.07 -12.54 -14.53
C HIS A 340 1.12 -11.85 -15.22
N LEU A 341 1.99 -12.61 -15.91
CA LEU A 341 3.25 -12.09 -16.46
C LEU A 341 3.04 -11.23 -17.70
N ARG A 342 2.05 -11.54 -18.55
CA ARG A 342 1.79 -10.80 -19.80
C ARG A 342 1.40 -9.32 -19.61
N THR A 343 1.09 -8.91 -18.39
CA THR A 343 0.56 -7.58 -18.08
C THR A 343 1.17 -6.98 -16.82
N THR A 344 1.25 -5.65 -16.76
CA THR A 344 1.53 -4.88 -15.54
C THR A 344 0.24 -4.53 -14.78
N ASN A 345 -0.87 -5.20 -15.08
CA ASN A 345 -2.16 -4.99 -14.41
C ASN A 345 -2.07 -5.05 -12.88
N PRO A 346 -1.26 -5.89 -12.21
CA PRO A 346 -1.11 -5.83 -10.75
C PRO A 346 -0.75 -4.41 -10.23
N ILE A 347 0.09 -3.70 -10.98
CA ILE A 347 0.40 -2.29 -10.71
C ILE A 347 -0.75 -1.40 -11.21
N GLU A 348 -1.15 -1.48 -12.49
CA GLU A 348 -2.17 -0.59 -13.05
C GLU A 348 -3.51 -0.63 -12.29
N SER A 349 -3.97 -1.80 -11.82
CA SER A 349 -5.21 -1.95 -11.05
C SER A 349 -5.12 -1.34 -9.65
N THR A 350 -3.94 -1.43 -9.04
CA THR A 350 -3.67 -0.75 -7.77
C THR A 350 -3.72 0.76 -7.99
N PHE A 351 -3.10 1.23 -9.07
CA PHE A 351 -3.01 2.65 -9.36
C PHE A 351 -4.26 3.26 -9.98
N SER A 352 -5.15 2.50 -10.60
CA SER A 352 -6.46 3.01 -11.05
C SER A 352 -7.28 3.47 -9.83
N THR A 353 -7.22 2.70 -8.74
CA THR A 353 -7.79 3.05 -7.44
C THR A 353 -7.15 4.33 -6.90
N VAL A 354 -5.82 4.47 -6.97
CA VAL A 354 -5.09 5.69 -6.58
C VAL A 354 -5.52 6.91 -7.42
N LYS A 355 -5.58 6.76 -8.75
CA LYS A 355 -5.94 7.82 -9.70
C LYS A 355 -7.38 8.30 -9.49
N LEU A 356 -8.33 7.38 -9.24
CA LEU A 356 -9.71 7.72 -8.92
C LEU A 356 -9.79 8.62 -7.69
N ARG A 357 -9.01 8.30 -6.65
CA ARG A 357 -9.05 8.98 -5.35
C ARG A 357 -8.29 10.30 -5.33
N THR A 358 -7.15 10.37 -6.02
CA THR A 358 -6.38 11.63 -6.21
C THR A 358 -7.05 12.64 -7.14
N LYS A 359 -7.95 12.20 -8.02
CA LYS A 359 -8.78 13.09 -8.84
C LYS A 359 -9.76 13.92 -7.99
N VAL A 360 -10.30 13.36 -6.91
CA VAL A 360 -11.28 14.02 -6.02
C VAL A 360 -10.61 15.06 -5.13
N THR A 361 -9.41 14.79 -4.63
CA THR A 361 -8.64 15.72 -3.77
C THR A 361 -7.99 16.88 -4.56
N ARG A 362 -8.20 16.94 -5.88
CA ARG A 362 -7.56 17.87 -6.83
C ARG A 362 -6.02 17.83 -6.81
N GLY A 363 -5.42 16.72 -6.37
CA GLY A 363 -3.98 16.49 -6.35
C GLY A 363 -3.31 16.80 -5.00
N ALA A 364 -2.17 16.15 -4.77
CA ALA A 364 -1.35 16.38 -3.57
C ALA A 364 -0.81 17.81 -3.54
N GLY A 365 -0.68 18.38 -2.33
CA GLY A 365 -0.02 19.67 -2.12
C GLY A 365 1.41 19.63 -2.67
N SER A 366 2.27 18.72 -2.19
CA SER A 366 3.67 18.59 -2.63
C SER A 366 4.00 17.19 -3.18
N PRO A 367 5.12 17.01 -3.92
CA PRO A 367 5.63 15.69 -4.32
C PRO A 367 5.84 14.70 -3.17
N ALA A 368 6.47 15.13 -2.08
CA ALA A 368 6.65 14.30 -0.89
C ALA A 368 5.30 13.83 -0.29
N ALA A 369 4.29 14.72 -0.26
CA ALA A 369 2.96 14.33 0.17
C ALA A 369 2.31 13.35 -0.83
N ALA A 370 2.48 13.56 -2.14
CA ALA A 370 1.98 12.64 -3.17
C ALA A 370 2.56 11.24 -2.99
N LEU A 371 3.88 11.14 -2.84
CA LEU A 371 4.59 9.88 -2.60
C LEU A 371 4.09 9.19 -1.34
N ALA A 372 4.01 9.89 -0.20
CA ALA A 372 3.56 9.31 1.06
C ALA A 372 2.11 8.78 0.97
N MET A 373 1.22 9.51 0.29
CA MET A 373 -0.17 9.08 0.09
C MET A 373 -0.27 7.87 -0.84
N VAL A 374 0.48 7.88 -1.95
CA VAL A 374 0.52 6.75 -2.88
C VAL A 374 1.09 5.52 -2.20
N PHE A 375 2.16 5.66 -1.41
CA PHE A 375 2.74 4.58 -0.63
C PHE A 375 1.68 3.91 0.27
N LYS A 376 0.95 4.70 1.08
CA LYS A 376 -0.12 4.15 1.93
C LYS A 376 -1.27 3.53 1.17
N LEU A 377 -1.60 4.05 -0.02
CA LEU A 377 -2.61 3.46 -0.89
C LEU A 377 -2.20 2.08 -1.37
N VAL A 378 -0.95 1.95 -1.81
CA VAL A 378 -0.38 0.70 -2.30
C VAL A 378 -0.25 -0.31 -1.15
N GLU A 379 0.24 0.12 0.02
CA GLU A 379 0.31 -0.69 1.23
C GLU A 379 -1.08 -1.26 1.61
N SER A 380 -2.13 -0.42 1.58
CA SER A 380 -3.51 -0.87 1.83
C SER A 380 -4.07 -1.79 0.74
N ALA A 381 -3.69 -1.57 -0.51
CA ALA A 381 -4.12 -2.40 -1.63
C ALA A 381 -3.43 -3.78 -1.63
N GLN A 382 -2.18 -3.84 -1.16
CA GLN A 382 -1.39 -5.08 -1.07
C GLN A 382 -2.10 -6.17 -0.29
N ALA A 383 -2.81 -5.83 0.79
CA ALA A 383 -3.58 -6.79 1.59
C ALA A 383 -4.67 -7.54 0.81
N ARG A 384 -5.07 -7.02 -0.37
CA ARG A 384 -6.08 -7.61 -1.25
C ARG A 384 -5.49 -8.14 -2.56
N TRP A 385 -4.16 -8.11 -2.72
CA TRP A 385 -3.55 -8.67 -3.92
C TRP A 385 -3.66 -10.18 -3.91
N ARG A 386 -4.23 -10.71 -5.00
CA ARG A 386 -4.26 -12.14 -5.24
C ARG A 386 -2.82 -12.63 -5.47
N ALA A 387 -2.44 -13.73 -4.84
CA ALA A 387 -1.23 -14.48 -5.17
C ALA A 387 -1.17 -14.86 -6.66
N VAL A 388 0.01 -15.26 -7.16
CA VAL A 388 0.07 -15.88 -8.49
C VAL A 388 -0.70 -17.22 -8.50
N THR A 389 -1.21 -17.60 -9.66
CA THR A 389 -1.88 -18.90 -9.83
C THR A 389 -0.84 -20.01 -9.68
N ALA A 390 -1.18 -21.14 -9.07
CA ALA A 390 -0.24 -22.24 -8.80
C ALA A 390 1.05 -21.80 -8.07
N PRO A 391 0.94 -21.17 -6.88
CA PRO A 391 2.07 -20.56 -6.18
C PRO A 391 3.24 -21.51 -5.87
N HIS A 392 2.96 -22.81 -5.71
CA HIS A 392 3.98 -23.84 -5.50
C HIS A 392 5.00 -23.95 -6.67
N LEU A 393 4.62 -23.54 -7.88
CA LEU A 393 5.53 -23.54 -9.04
C LEU A 393 6.56 -22.40 -9.00
N VAL A 394 6.33 -21.37 -8.18
CA VAL A 394 7.24 -20.22 -8.07
C VAL A 394 8.58 -20.65 -7.48
N ALA A 395 8.58 -21.53 -6.48
CA ALA A 395 9.80 -22.11 -5.93
C ALA A 395 10.59 -22.93 -6.96
N LEU A 396 9.90 -23.67 -7.85
CA LEU A 396 10.54 -24.42 -8.93
C LEU A 396 11.20 -23.49 -9.96
N VAL A 397 10.51 -22.41 -10.32
CA VAL A 397 11.08 -21.36 -11.19
C VAL A 397 12.33 -20.77 -10.55
N ARG A 398 12.29 -20.46 -9.24
CA ARG A 398 13.45 -19.95 -8.51
C ARG A 398 14.61 -20.95 -8.47
N ALA A 399 14.31 -22.24 -8.35
CA ALA A 399 15.30 -23.31 -8.39
C ALA A 399 15.89 -23.57 -9.79
N GLY A 400 15.45 -22.84 -10.82
CA GLY A 400 15.94 -22.99 -12.20
C GLY A 400 15.34 -24.18 -12.94
N ALA A 401 14.17 -24.66 -12.53
CA ALA A 401 13.43 -25.68 -13.27
C ALA A 401 13.09 -25.17 -14.68
N ARG A 402 13.18 -26.06 -15.67
CA ARG A 402 12.87 -25.74 -17.07
C ARG A 402 11.40 -26.02 -17.35
N PHE A 403 10.75 -25.09 -18.03
CA PHE A 403 9.39 -25.23 -18.50
C PHE A 403 9.37 -25.18 -20.02
N GLU A 404 8.86 -26.24 -20.65
CA GLU A 404 8.68 -26.30 -22.10
C GLU A 404 7.19 -26.25 -22.40
N ASN A 405 6.78 -25.31 -23.25
CA ASN A 405 5.38 -24.99 -23.51
C ASN A 405 4.53 -24.75 -22.24
N GLY A 406 5.18 -24.43 -21.12
CA GLY A 406 4.53 -24.10 -19.85
C GLY A 406 4.36 -25.29 -18.91
N HIS A 407 4.86 -26.46 -19.31
CA HIS A 407 4.89 -27.67 -18.49
C HIS A 407 6.29 -27.91 -17.92
N LEU A 408 6.34 -28.35 -16.66
CA LEU A 408 7.59 -28.69 -16.00
C LEU A 408 8.26 -29.85 -16.74
N MET A 409 9.51 -29.65 -17.15
CA MET A 409 10.33 -30.72 -17.72
C MET A 409 11.02 -31.45 -16.58
N GLU A 410 10.73 -32.74 -16.43
CA GLU A 410 11.49 -33.59 -15.53
C GLU A 410 12.96 -33.59 -15.97
N ARG A 411 13.87 -33.40 -15.01
CA ARG A 411 15.30 -33.52 -15.29
C ARG A 411 15.52 -34.95 -15.80
N PRO A 412 16.20 -35.17 -16.94
CA PRO A 412 16.53 -36.52 -17.36
C PRO A 412 17.27 -37.21 -16.21
N GLU A 413 16.81 -38.40 -15.80
CA GLU A 413 17.53 -39.23 -14.84
C GLU A 413 18.89 -39.61 -15.46
N GLY A 414 19.92 -38.80 -15.21
CA GLY A 414 21.24 -39.05 -15.77
C GLY A 414 22.06 -37.80 -16.04
N LYS A 415 22.60 -37.21 -14.97
CA LYS A 415 23.99 -36.77 -14.81
C LYS A 415 24.12 -36.00 -13.50
N ALA A 416 24.32 -36.76 -12.42
CA ALA A 416 25.17 -36.28 -11.35
C ALA A 416 26.59 -36.14 -11.93
N ALA A 417 27.16 -34.95 -11.80
CA ALA A 417 28.60 -34.72 -11.92
C ALA A 417 29.03 -33.98 -10.65
#